data_AF-A0A2E3DCF3-F1
#
_entry.id   AF-A0A2E3DCF3-F1
#
_cell.length_a   1.000
_cell.length_b   1.000
_cell.length_c   1.000
_cell.angle_alpha   90.00
_cell.angle_beta   90.00
_cell.angle_gamma   90.00
#
_symmetry.space_group_name_H-M   'P 1'
#
loop_
_entity.id
_entity.type
_entity.pdbx_description
1 polymer ?
#
loop_
_entity_poly.entity_id
_entity_poly.type
_entity_poly.pdbx_seq_one_letter_code
_entity_poly.pdbx_strand_id
1 'polypeptide(L)'
;MASLLPRQSEDGFRIARAKGLFFPKGKDFGLYMGNMSALAFGAAVTPTDYPSYEDSAGAPAFSATTSTEANITWTQQNYNQLAQSLAALSDIDPDTYTQEAAIDQAITWTQRLYKDATFEIPAKLVTPKSFVIDAAGQNIQMVEDEHYVVDDQAGLGIIIKLPDAYDASTDVDLDKVFTYDQAAYEARLIEGLTNPNGIDGAIVIRDTNASGAKFARRFHNVRATPANEEAFISQDALSEVEFSGKVLQDPARLATGNGFFTYVEMPALLA
;
A
#
# COMPACT_ATOMS: atom_id res chain seq x y z
N MET A 1 -26.47 17.02 52.40
CA MET A 1 -25.00 16.95 52.22
C MET A 1 -24.70 15.69 51.44
N ALA A 2 -24.41 15.82 50.14
CA ALA A 2 -24.02 14.70 49.31
C ALA A 2 -22.55 14.35 49.61
N SER A 3 -22.31 13.08 49.90
CA SER A 3 -21.00 12.51 50.14
C SER A 3 -20.13 12.67 48.88
N LEU A 4 -19.10 13.52 48.97
CA LEU A 4 -17.98 13.57 48.04
C LEU A 4 -16.99 12.48 48.47
N LEU A 5 -17.30 11.23 48.17
CA LEU A 5 -16.26 10.20 48.12
C LEU A 5 -15.68 10.20 46.70
N PRO A 6 -14.35 10.27 46.53
CA PRO A 6 -13.73 10.06 45.24
C PRO A 6 -14.02 8.60 44.82
N ARG A 7 -14.65 8.41 43.66
CA ARG A 7 -14.68 7.08 43.01
C ARG A 7 -13.24 6.73 42.64
N GLN A 8 -12.53 6.01 43.50
CA GLN A 8 -11.30 5.34 43.14
C GLN A 8 -11.63 3.97 42.53
N SER A 9 -11.04 3.75 41.35
CA SER A 9 -10.89 2.51 40.57
C SER A 9 -12.15 1.69 40.32
N GLU A 10 -12.95 2.09 39.32
CA GLU A 10 -13.58 1.08 38.47
C GLU A 10 -12.48 0.57 37.53
N ASP A 11 -12.03 -0.67 37.72
CA ASP A 11 -11.15 -1.34 36.76
C ASP A 11 -11.87 -1.35 35.40
N GLY A 12 -11.40 -0.48 34.50
CA GLY A 12 -12.00 -0.30 33.19
C GLY A 12 -11.64 -1.48 32.28
N PHE A 13 -12.52 -2.49 32.21
CA PHE A 13 -12.42 -3.51 31.19
C PHE A 13 -12.81 -2.92 29.83
N ARG A 14 -11.96 -3.14 28.81
CA ARG A 14 -12.19 -2.68 27.45
C ARG A 14 -12.19 -3.87 26.49
N ILE A 15 -13.24 -3.96 25.67
CA ILE A 15 -13.23 -4.79 24.47
C ILE A 15 -12.67 -3.91 23.36
N ALA A 16 -11.47 -4.22 22.86
CA ALA A 16 -10.82 -3.42 21.84
C ALA A 16 -11.41 -3.71 20.45
N ARG A 17 -12.28 -2.82 19.96
CA ARG A 17 -12.66 -2.75 18.55
C ARG A 17 -12.40 -1.34 18.08
N ALA A 18 -11.70 -1.15 16.97
CA ALA A 18 -11.36 0.21 16.55
C ALA A 18 -11.43 0.37 15.05
N LYS A 19 -11.65 1.61 14.63
CA LYS A 19 -11.53 2.06 13.25
C LYS A 19 -10.36 3.04 13.14
N GLY A 20 -9.59 2.89 12.07
CA GLY A 20 -8.45 3.75 11.76
C GLY A 20 -8.76 4.67 10.58
N LEU A 21 -8.26 5.90 10.66
CA LEU A 21 -8.20 6.85 9.57
C LEU A 21 -6.74 7.28 9.40
N PHE A 22 -6.25 7.27 8.16
CA PHE A 22 -4.94 7.81 7.80
C PHE A 22 -5.15 9.14 7.06
N PHE A 23 -4.49 10.19 7.50
CA PHE A 23 -4.51 11.52 6.89
C PHE A 23 -3.12 11.79 6.30
N PRO A 24 -2.90 11.54 5.01
CA PRO A 24 -1.61 11.79 4.38
C PRO A 24 -1.20 13.24 4.53
N LYS A 25 0.10 13.49 4.73
CA LYS A 25 0.63 14.84 4.84
C LYS A 25 0.40 15.60 3.52
N GLY A 26 -0.11 16.81 3.62
CA GLY A 26 -0.42 17.65 2.45
C GLY A 26 -1.79 17.36 1.81
N LYS A 27 -2.53 16.37 2.31
CA LYS A 27 -3.93 16.12 1.91
C LYS A 27 -4.87 16.65 2.99
N ASP A 28 -6.04 17.10 2.54
CA ASP A 28 -7.11 17.70 3.33
C ASP A 28 -8.21 16.71 3.73
N PHE A 29 -8.12 15.46 3.27
CA PHE A 29 -9.02 14.36 3.61
C PHE A 29 -8.28 13.20 4.30
N GLY A 30 -9.05 12.38 5.01
CA GLY A 30 -8.57 11.15 5.63
C GLY A 30 -9.13 9.92 4.92
N LEU A 31 -8.30 8.92 4.73
CA LEU A 31 -8.66 7.63 4.15
C LEU A 31 -8.94 6.59 5.23
N TYR A 32 -9.95 5.77 5.00
CA TYR A 32 -10.29 4.68 5.89
C TYR A 32 -9.25 3.56 5.78
N MET A 33 -8.71 3.14 6.93
CA MET A 33 -7.69 2.07 7.03
C MET A 33 -8.27 0.67 6.82
N GLY A 34 -9.54 0.55 6.42
CA GLY A 34 -10.19 -0.74 6.22
C GLY A 34 -10.49 -1.45 7.55
N ASN A 35 -10.75 -2.74 7.44
CA ASN A 35 -10.86 -3.62 8.60
C ASN A 35 -9.44 -4.00 9.04
N MET A 36 -9.11 -3.69 10.30
CA MET A 36 -7.82 -4.04 10.88
C MET A 36 -7.96 -5.31 11.72
N SER A 37 -7.18 -6.35 11.43
CA SER A 37 -7.12 -7.57 12.24
C SER A 37 -6.28 -7.39 13.50
N ALA A 38 -5.25 -6.54 13.41
CA ALA A 38 -4.37 -6.19 14.52
C ALA A 38 -4.02 -4.70 14.49
N LEU A 39 -3.84 -4.11 15.68
CA LEU A 39 -3.35 -2.76 15.89
C LEU A 39 -2.60 -2.68 17.22
N ALA A 40 -1.32 -2.32 17.18
CA ALA A 40 -0.48 -2.18 18.36
C ALA A 40 0.27 -0.85 18.35
N PHE A 41 0.54 -0.32 19.54
CA PHE A 41 1.39 0.84 19.74
C PHE A 41 2.41 0.49 20.82
N GLY A 42 3.69 0.73 20.53
CA GLY A 42 4.78 0.56 21.47
C GLY A 42 5.64 1.81 21.53
N ALA A 43 6.17 2.12 22.71
CA ALA A 43 7.20 3.13 22.88
C ALA A 43 8.39 2.50 23.61
N ALA A 44 9.58 2.67 23.05
CA ALA A 44 10.84 2.28 23.65
C ALA A 44 11.56 3.55 24.11
N VAL A 45 11.99 3.55 25.36
CA VAL A 45 12.77 4.64 25.95
C VAL A 45 14.14 4.06 26.31
N THR A 46 15.20 4.60 25.71
CA THR A 46 16.56 4.19 26.01
C THR A 46 17.17 5.20 26.98
N PRO A 47 17.40 4.81 28.25
CA PRO A 47 18.15 5.64 29.19
C PRO A 47 19.65 5.50 28.95
N THR A 48 20.40 6.52 29.36
CA THR A 48 21.85 6.48 29.47
C THR A 48 22.21 6.97 30.86
N ASP A 49 22.79 6.05 31.63
CA ASP A 49 23.24 6.31 32.99
C ASP A 49 24.66 6.87 32.95
N TYR A 50 24.87 8.00 33.62
CA TYR A 50 26.18 8.59 33.80
C TYR A 50 26.69 8.22 35.20
N PRO A 51 27.78 7.45 35.32
CA PRO A 51 28.33 7.07 36.62
C PRO A 51 28.91 8.30 37.33
N SER A 52 28.74 8.37 38.65
CA SER A 52 29.43 9.36 39.47
C SER A 52 30.94 9.10 39.46
N TYR A 53 31.74 10.14 39.24
CA TYR A 53 33.20 10.08 39.44
C TYR A 53 33.63 10.54 40.84
N GLU A 54 32.70 11.04 41.66
CA GLU A 54 32.99 11.58 43.00
C GLU A 54 32.90 10.50 44.09
N ASP A 55 32.06 9.47 43.90
CA ASP A 55 31.93 8.35 44.83
C ASP A 55 32.50 7.07 44.21
N SER A 56 33.43 6.44 44.93
CA SER A 56 34.22 5.24 44.54
C SER A 56 33.42 3.95 44.25
N ALA A 57 32.10 4.03 44.10
CA ALA A 57 31.21 2.88 43.96
C ALA A 57 30.28 2.96 42.74
N GLY A 58 30.70 3.56 41.61
CA GLY A 58 30.04 3.39 40.30
C GLY A 58 28.53 3.62 40.23
N ALA A 59 27.95 4.32 41.21
CA ALA A 59 26.53 4.53 41.32
C ALA A 59 26.10 5.53 40.22
N PRO A 60 24.94 5.30 39.56
CA PRO A 60 24.44 6.26 38.59
C PRO A 60 24.17 7.59 39.28
N ALA A 61 24.89 8.64 38.90
CA ALA A 61 24.70 10.01 39.41
C ALA A 61 23.47 10.66 38.77
N PHE A 62 23.22 10.33 37.51
CA PHE A 62 22.16 10.89 36.69
C PHE A 62 21.82 9.94 35.54
N SER A 63 20.52 9.77 35.27
CA SER A 63 20.02 9.08 34.08
C SER A 63 19.41 10.11 33.13
N ALA A 64 19.87 10.13 31.89
CA ALA A 64 19.28 10.93 30.82
C ALA A 64 18.59 10.02 29.80
N THR A 65 17.41 10.40 29.32
CA THR A 65 16.81 9.73 28.16
C THR A 65 17.53 10.17 26.89
N THR A 66 18.16 9.23 26.17
CA THR A 66 18.91 9.54 24.94
C THR A 66 18.10 9.28 23.67
N SER A 67 17.14 8.36 23.73
CA SER A 67 16.20 8.13 22.64
C SER A 67 14.82 7.75 23.16
N THR A 68 13.79 8.22 22.46
CA THR A 68 12.42 7.74 22.61
C THR A 68 11.90 7.44 21.24
N GLU A 69 11.67 6.16 20.96
CA GLU A 69 11.11 5.68 19.71
C GLU A 69 9.69 5.18 19.97
N ALA A 70 8.74 5.65 19.17
CA ALA A 70 7.35 5.28 19.27
C ALA A 70 6.92 4.71 17.92
N ASN A 71 6.38 3.50 17.93
CA ASN A 71 5.97 2.78 16.73
C ASN A 71 4.51 2.33 16.86
N ILE A 72 3.83 2.32 15.73
CA ILE A 72 2.48 1.78 15.57
C ILE A 72 2.53 0.71 14.50
N THR A 73 1.97 -0.46 14.76
CA THR A 73 1.84 -1.52 13.75
C THR A 73 0.37 -1.87 13.57
N TRP A 74 -0.02 -2.15 12.33
CA TRP A 74 -1.38 -2.57 12.03
C TRP A 74 -1.43 -3.51 10.83
N THR A 75 -2.40 -4.39 10.84
CA THR A 75 -2.64 -5.36 9.76
C THR A 75 -4.00 -5.09 9.15
N GLN A 76 -4.06 -4.85 7.84
CA GLN A 76 -5.30 -4.60 7.11
C GLN A 76 -5.73 -5.85 6.35
N GLN A 77 -7.02 -6.19 6.44
CA GLN A 77 -7.62 -7.34 5.73
C GLN A 77 -8.21 -6.97 4.37
N ASN A 78 -8.38 -5.67 4.10
CA ASN A 78 -8.96 -5.19 2.86
C ASN A 78 -7.90 -4.45 2.05
N TYR A 79 -7.62 -4.95 0.85
CA TYR A 79 -6.71 -4.34 -0.11
C TYR A 79 -7.38 -3.14 -0.82
N ASN A 80 -7.72 -2.12 -0.04
CA ASN A 80 -8.27 -0.86 -0.57
C ASN A 80 -7.13 0.02 -1.14
N GLN A 81 -7.50 1.14 -1.78
CA GLN A 81 -6.51 2.04 -2.39
C GLN A 81 -5.42 2.51 -1.42
N LEU A 82 -5.79 2.80 -0.17
CA LEU A 82 -4.80 3.19 0.84
C LEU A 82 -3.81 2.04 1.12
N ALA A 83 -4.32 0.82 1.30
CA ALA A 83 -3.49 -0.37 1.51
C ALA A 83 -2.53 -0.58 0.34
N GLN A 84 -3.04 -0.48 -0.89
CA GLN A 84 -2.27 -0.63 -2.13
C GLN A 84 -1.17 0.45 -2.24
N SER A 85 -1.52 1.73 -2.05
CA SER A 85 -0.55 2.82 -2.10
C SER A 85 0.51 2.69 -1.01
N LEU A 86 0.14 2.29 0.20
CA LEU A 86 1.10 2.08 1.29
C LEU A 86 2.00 0.86 1.03
N ALA A 87 1.45 -0.24 0.53
CA ALA A 87 2.19 -1.47 0.24
C ALA A 87 3.19 -1.25 -0.89
N ALA A 88 2.76 -0.54 -1.93
CA ALA A 88 3.59 -0.17 -3.07
C ALA A 88 4.52 1.02 -2.78
N LEU A 89 4.41 1.70 -1.63
CA LEU A 89 5.10 2.97 -1.36
C LEU A 89 4.86 4.02 -2.47
N SER A 90 3.62 4.06 -2.97
CA SER A 90 3.16 4.97 -4.03
C SER A 90 2.67 6.30 -3.46
N ASP A 91 2.24 7.23 -4.31
CA ASP A 91 1.39 8.33 -3.85
C ASP A 91 0.00 7.76 -3.46
N ILE A 92 -0.61 8.37 -2.44
CA ILE A 92 -1.97 8.06 -2.02
C ILE A 92 -3.00 8.70 -2.96
N ASP A 93 -2.58 9.69 -3.74
CA ASP A 93 -3.30 10.26 -4.85
C ASP A 93 -2.62 9.83 -6.16
N PRO A 94 -2.79 8.55 -6.56
CA PRO A 94 -2.16 8.03 -7.75
C PRO A 94 -2.55 8.87 -8.96
N ASP A 95 -1.57 9.16 -9.81
CA ASP A 95 -1.84 9.75 -11.10
C ASP A 95 -2.91 8.91 -11.83
N THR A 96 -3.82 9.62 -12.48
CA THR A 96 -4.79 8.97 -13.34
C THR A 96 -4.06 8.53 -14.61
N TYR A 97 -4.00 7.22 -14.85
CA TYR A 97 -3.66 6.71 -16.17
C TYR A 97 -4.81 7.06 -17.11
N THR A 98 -4.53 7.93 -18.08
CA THR A 98 -5.45 8.31 -19.15
C THR A 98 -4.95 7.80 -20.48
N GLN A 99 -5.81 7.11 -21.20
CA GLN A 99 -5.61 6.68 -22.56
C GLN A 99 -6.71 7.30 -23.42
N GLU A 100 -6.33 7.96 -24.52
CA GLU A 100 -7.28 8.46 -25.51
C GLU A 100 -7.67 7.36 -26.49
N ALA A 101 -8.90 7.44 -27.01
CA ALA A 101 -9.33 6.54 -28.07
C ALA A 101 -8.50 6.78 -29.34
N ALA A 102 -7.96 5.70 -29.90
CA ALA A 102 -7.20 5.76 -31.15
C ALA A 102 -7.47 4.50 -31.98
N ILE A 103 -7.44 4.65 -33.29
CA ILE A 103 -7.66 3.56 -34.24
C ILE A 103 -6.36 3.22 -34.96
N ASP A 104 -6.26 1.97 -35.44
CA ASP A 104 -5.16 1.47 -36.26
C ASP A 104 -3.78 1.71 -35.63
N GLN A 105 -3.70 1.55 -34.31
CA GLN A 105 -2.44 1.57 -33.58
C GLN A 105 -1.65 0.31 -33.93
N ALA A 106 -0.33 0.43 -34.03
CA ALA A 106 0.53 -0.71 -34.34
C ALA A 106 1.70 -0.76 -33.37
N ILE A 107 2.00 -1.96 -32.87
CA ILE A 107 3.23 -2.27 -32.16
C ILE A 107 4.03 -3.27 -32.97
N THR A 108 5.33 -3.02 -33.07
CA THR A 108 6.28 -3.92 -33.73
C THR A 108 7.22 -4.49 -32.69
N TRP A 109 7.27 -5.82 -32.58
CA TRP A 109 8.28 -6.50 -31.78
C TRP A 109 9.37 -7.11 -32.66
N THR A 110 10.61 -6.87 -32.29
CA THR A 110 11.79 -7.44 -32.95
C THR A 110 12.28 -8.72 -32.28
N GLN A 111 11.86 -8.97 -31.04
CA GLN A 111 12.28 -10.16 -30.28
C GLN A 111 11.62 -11.43 -30.77
N ARG A 112 12.31 -12.57 -30.65
CA ARG A 112 11.80 -13.89 -31.01
C ARG A 112 10.53 -14.26 -30.24
N LEU A 113 9.54 -14.80 -30.94
CA LEU A 113 8.34 -15.38 -30.33
C LEU A 113 8.52 -16.88 -30.13
N TYR A 114 7.88 -17.38 -29.09
CA TYR A 114 7.75 -18.80 -28.81
C TYR A 114 6.27 -19.11 -28.63
N LYS A 115 5.91 -20.39 -28.82
CA LYS A 115 4.62 -20.87 -28.37
C LYS A 115 4.47 -20.63 -26.86
N ASP A 116 3.27 -20.28 -26.43
CA ASP A 116 2.91 -19.96 -25.04
C ASP A 116 3.59 -18.69 -24.49
N ALA A 117 4.24 -17.89 -25.35
CA ALA A 117 4.81 -16.61 -24.96
C ALA A 117 3.71 -15.58 -24.65
N THR A 118 3.87 -14.86 -23.56
CA THR A 118 3.05 -13.68 -23.22
C THR A 118 3.78 -12.42 -23.68
N PHE A 119 3.04 -11.48 -24.27
CA PHE A 119 3.54 -10.18 -24.68
C PHE A 119 2.65 -9.07 -24.12
N GLU A 120 3.26 -7.91 -23.87
CA GLU A 120 2.55 -6.74 -23.39
C GLU A 120 2.10 -5.87 -24.56
N ILE A 121 0.85 -5.41 -24.49
CA ILE A 121 0.27 -4.41 -25.38
C ILE A 121 0.30 -3.09 -24.59
N PRO A 122 0.86 -1.99 -25.16
CA PRO A 122 1.03 -0.73 -24.45
C PRO A 122 -0.29 0.07 -24.32
N ALA A 123 -1.42 -0.63 -24.21
CA ALA A 123 -2.76 -0.09 -24.12
C ALA A 123 -3.70 -1.07 -23.40
N LYS A 124 -4.78 -0.53 -22.81
CA LYS A 124 -5.88 -1.30 -22.20
C LYS A 124 -7.16 -1.14 -23.01
N LEU A 125 -8.13 -2.04 -22.83
CA LEU A 125 -9.38 -2.05 -23.60
C LEU A 125 -9.13 -1.96 -25.11
N VAL A 126 -8.30 -2.89 -25.58
CA VAL A 126 -7.90 -2.96 -26.99
C VAL A 126 -8.84 -3.88 -27.75
N THR A 127 -9.16 -3.52 -28.99
CA THR A 127 -9.80 -4.40 -29.96
C THR A 127 -8.74 -4.86 -30.95
N PRO A 128 -8.34 -6.14 -30.93
CA PRO A 128 -7.38 -6.68 -31.89
C PRO A 128 -7.92 -6.55 -33.32
N LYS A 129 -7.07 -6.14 -34.26
CA LYS A 129 -7.41 -6.07 -35.69
C LYS A 129 -6.67 -7.11 -36.50
N SER A 130 -5.36 -7.17 -36.32
CA SER A 130 -4.52 -8.12 -37.03
C SER A 130 -3.22 -8.34 -36.30
N PHE A 131 -2.64 -9.50 -36.52
CA PHE A 131 -1.30 -9.80 -36.11
C PHE A 131 -0.60 -10.44 -37.31
N VAL A 132 0.41 -9.75 -37.83
CA VAL A 132 1.21 -10.21 -38.95
C VAL A 132 2.62 -10.52 -38.46
N ILE A 133 3.15 -11.67 -38.89
CA ILE A 133 4.56 -12.00 -38.76
C ILE A 133 5.14 -11.97 -40.18
N ASP A 134 6.18 -11.17 -40.40
CA ASP A 134 6.90 -11.15 -41.67
C ASP A 134 8.26 -11.82 -41.53
N ALA A 135 8.46 -12.87 -42.32
CA ALA A 135 9.79 -13.44 -42.58
C ALA A 135 10.34 -12.90 -43.89
N ALA A 136 11.03 -11.76 -43.85
CA ALA A 136 11.77 -11.13 -44.95
C ALA A 136 11.20 -11.39 -46.37
N GLY A 137 9.87 -11.43 -46.54
CA GLY A 137 9.24 -11.89 -47.78
C GLY A 137 8.00 -12.79 -47.67
N GLN A 138 7.52 -13.18 -46.48
CA GLN A 138 6.19 -13.80 -46.31
C GLN A 138 5.45 -13.22 -45.11
N ASN A 139 4.37 -12.47 -45.41
CA ASN A 139 3.40 -12.04 -44.42
C ASN A 139 2.47 -13.21 -44.08
N ILE A 140 2.57 -13.71 -42.86
CA ILE A 140 1.63 -14.69 -42.32
C ILE A 140 0.74 -13.97 -41.32
N GLN A 141 -0.57 -13.99 -41.59
CA GLN A 141 -1.58 -13.42 -40.71
C GLN A 141 -1.96 -14.45 -39.64
N MET A 142 -1.77 -14.08 -38.39
CA MET A 142 -2.22 -14.81 -37.23
C MET A 142 -3.70 -14.49 -36.97
N VAL A 143 -4.46 -15.50 -36.58
CA VAL A 143 -5.90 -15.43 -36.29
C VAL A 143 -6.11 -15.51 -34.78
N GLU A 144 -6.92 -14.60 -34.23
CA GLU A 144 -7.32 -14.61 -32.82
C GLU A 144 -8.07 -15.90 -32.45
N ASP A 145 -7.96 -16.33 -31.20
CA ASP A 145 -8.44 -17.60 -30.63
C ASP A 145 -7.82 -18.88 -31.22
N GLU A 146 -7.24 -18.82 -32.41
CA GLU A 146 -6.52 -19.94 -33.03
C GLU A 146 -5.01 -19.88 -32.73
N HIS A 147 -4.42 -18.70 -32.92
CA HIS A 147 -2.97 -18.49 -32.82
C HIS A 147 -2.59 -17.67 -31.59
N TYR A 148 -3.47 -16.79 -31.14
CA TYR A 148 -3.25 -15.95 -29.97
C TYR A 148 -4.57 -15.59 -29.28
N VAL A 149 -4.50 -15.21 -28.01
CA VAL A 149 -5.61 -14.61 -27.24
C VAL A 149 -5.14 -13.32 -26.60
N VAL A 150 -6.07 -12.40 -26.36
CA VAL A 150 -5.80 -11.11 -25.72
C VAL A 150 -6.63 -10.99 -24.45
N ASP A 151 -5.97 -10.65 -23.35
CA ASP A 151 -6.60 -10.08 -22.15
C ASP A 151 -6.53 -8.56 -22.30
N ASP A 152 -7.62 -8.00 -22.84
CA ASP A 152 -7.73 -6.57 -23.14
C ASP A 152 -7.75 -5.70 -21.87
N GLN A 153 -8.26 -6.24 -20.77
CA GLN A 153 -8.28 -5.57 -19.45
C GLN A 153 -6.88 -5.51 -18.86
N ALA A 154 -6.10 -6.58 -19.00
CA ALA A 154 -4.72 -6.63 -18.54
C ALA A 154 -3.72 -6.03 -19.55
N GLY A 155 -4.13 -5.71 -20.78
CA GLY A 155 -3.21 -5.25 -21.83
C GLY A 155 -2.14 -6.31 -22.16
N LEU A 156 -2.52 -7.58 -22.12
CA LEU A 156 -1.62 -8.71 -22.35
C LEU A 156 -2.14 -9.56 -23.50
N GLY A 157 -1.24 -10.11 -24.30
CA GLY A 157 -1.55 -11.12 -25.30
C GLY A 157 -0.74 -12.38 -25.06
N ILE A 158 -1.31 -13.54 -25.41
CA ILE A 158 -0.66 -14.85 -25.29
C ILE A 158 -0.67 -15.53 -26.65
N ILE A 159 0.48 -16.02 -27.10
CA ILE A 159 0.60 -16.85 -28.29
C ILE A 159 0.21 -18.29 -27.93
N ILE A 160 -0.88 -18.80 -28.48
CA ILE A 160 -1.33 -20.19 -28.27
C ILE A 160 -0.58 -21.14 -29.19
N LYS A 161 -0.42 -20.75 -30.45
CA LYS A 161 0.20 -21.59 -31.48
C LYS A 161 0.89 -20.71 -32.52
N LEU A 162 2.08 -21.13 -32.95
CA LEU A 162 2.72 -20.60 -34.14
C LEU A 162 2.27 -21.39 -35.38
N PRO A 163 2.01 -20.74 -36.53
CA PRO A 163 1.75 -21.41 -37.79
C PRO A 163 2.90 -22.36 -38.14
N ASP A 164 2.58 -23.49 -38.79
CA ASP A 164 3.55 -24.56 -39.06
C ASP A 164 4.76 -24.10 -39.91
N ALA A 165 4.64 -22.97 -40.63
CA ALA A 165 5.72 -22.32 -41.35
C ALA A 165 6.83 -21.73 -40.44
N TYR A 166 6.57 -21.60 -39.14
CA TYR A 166 7.48 -21.06 -38.12
C TYR A 166 7.86 -22.15 -37.11
N ASP A 167 8.49 -23.22 -37.58
CA ASP A 167 9.15 -24.17 -36.68
C ASP A 167 10.33 -23.47 -35.98
N ALA A 168 10.48 -23.72 -34.69
CA ALA A 168 11.32 -23.00 -33.74
C ALA A 168 12.83 -23.20 -33.94
N SER A 169 13.29 -23.65 -35.11
CA SER A 169 14.70 -23.94 -35.38
C SER A 169 15.45 -22.85 -36.13
N THR A 170 14.77 -21.80 -36.60
CA THR A 170 15.38 -20.79 -37.49
C THR A 170 15.44 -19.43 -36.79
N ASP A 171 16.65 -19.02 -36.41
CA ASP A 171 16.94 -17.67 -35.91
C ASP A 171 16.85 -16.68 -37.08
N VAL A 172 15.65 -16.15 -37.29
CA VAL A 172 15.43 -15.03 -38.20
C VAL A 172 14.89 -13.88 -37.36
N ASP A 173 15.49 -12.70 -37.51
CA ASP A 173 14.92 -11.45 -37.00
C ASP A 173 13.64 -11.17 -37.81
N LEU A 174 12.50 -11.36 -37.16
CA LEU A 174 11.17 -11.19 -37.76
C LEU A 174 10.52 -9.94 -37.18
N ASP A 175 10.00 -9.07 -38.04
CA ASP A 175 9.11 -8.01 -37.62
C ASP A 175 7.73 -8.59 -37.36
N LYS A 176 7.22 -8.34 -36.15
CA LYS A 176 5.94 -8.86 -35.66
C LYS A 176 5.05 -7.67 -35.41
N VAL A 177 4.07 -7.45 -36.27
CA VAL A 177 3.23 -6.27 -36.22
C VAL A 177 1.86 -6.68 -35.70
N PHE A 178 1.49 -6.14 -34.55
CA PHE A 178 0.13 -6.25 -34.01
C PHE A 178 -0.58 -4.92 -34.16
N THR A 179 -1.71 -4.95 -34.85
CA THR A 179 -2.57 -3.80 -35.06
C THR A 179 -3.82 -3.92 -34.21
N TYR A 180 -4.20 -2.82 -33.56
CA TYR A 180 -5.33 -2.77 -32.66
C TYR A 180 -6.00 -1.39 -32.69
N ASP A 181 -7.26 -1.35 -32.31
CA ASP A 181 -7.92 -0.13 -31.86
C ASP A 181 -7.86 -0.08 -30.33
N GLN A 182 -7.77 1.11 -29.76
CA GLN A 182 -7.84 1.31 -28.32
C GLN A 182 -9.01 2.22 -27.98
N ALA A 183 -9.80 1.83 -26.98
CA ALA A 183 -10.87 2.68 -26.46
C ALA A 183 -10.28 3.78 -25.55
N ALA A 184 -11.06 4.81 -25.26
CA ALA A 184 -10.69 5.71 -24.16
C ALA A 184 -10.74 4.92 -22.85
N TYR A 185 -9.71 5.07 -22.02
CA TYR A 185 -9.61 4.38 -20.74
C TYR A 185 -9.05 5.30 -19.67
N GLU A 186 -9.66 5.23 -18.49
CA GLU A 186 -9.22 5.98 -17.32
C GLU A 186 -9.14 5.03 -16.14
N ALA A 187 -7.97 4.93 -15.53
CA ALA A 187 -7.76 4.14 -14.33
C ALA A 187 -6.85 4.86 -13.35
N ARG A 188 -6.99 4.53 -12.07
CA ARG A 188 -6.02 4.96 -11.05
C ARG A 188 -4.80 4.05 -11.13
N LEU A 189 -3.62 4.64 -11.33
CA LEU A 189 -2.38 3.89 -11.44
C LEU A 189 -1.56 4.00 -10.16
N ILE A 190 -1.39 2.90 -9.47
CA ILE A 190 -0.52 2.84 -8.31
C ILE A 190 0.88 2.49 -8.79
N GLU A 191 1.72 3.51 -8.94
CA GLU A 191 3.12 3.33 -9.28
C GLU A 191 3.93 3.03 -8.02
N GLY A 192 4.58 1.87 -8.00
CA GLY A 192 5.38 1.47 -6.84
C GLY A 192 6.66 2.30 -6.68
N LEU A 193 7.11 2.41 -5.43
CA LEU A 193 8.41 2.94 -5.00
C LEU A 193 8.64 4.44 -5.27
N THR A 194 7.57 5.23 -5.49
CA THR A 194 7.71 6.69 -5.65
C THR A 194 8.11 7.38 -4.34
N ASN A 195 7.75 6.78 -3.19
CA ASN A 195 8.09 7.24 -1.85
C ASN A 195 8.89 6.18 -1.07
N PRO A 196 10.17 5.92 -1.42
CA PRO A 196 10.94 4.79 -0.88
C PRO A 196 11.18 4.85 0.63
N ASN A 197 10.97 6.02 1.25
CA ASN A 197 11.14 6.22 2.68
C ASN A 197 9.85 6.00 3.50
N GLY A 198 8.72 5.69 2.86
CA GLY A 198 7.42 5.65 3.52
C GLY A 198 6.58 6.90 3.28
N ILE A 199 5.31 6.82 3.68
CA ILE A 199 4.32 7.89 3.52
C ILE A 199 4.05 8.55 4.88
N ASP A 200 4.34 9.85 4.97
CA ASP A 200 4.11 10.64 6.18
C ASP A 200 2.63 11.05 6.27
N GLY A 201 2.04 10.98 7.46
CA GLY A 201 0.65 11.40 7.71
C GLY A 201 0.23 11.31 9.17
N ALA A 202 -1.00 11.65 9.50
CA ALA A 202 -1.58 11.47 10.83
C ALA A 202 -2.46 10.21 10.88
N ILE A 203 -2.38 9.45 11.96
CA ILE A 203 -3.27 8.30 12.21
C ILE A 203 -4.26 8.67 13.30
N VAL A 204 -5.55 8.48 13.04
CA VAL A 204 -6.62 8.63 14.04
C VAL A 204 -7.29 7.29 14.25
N ILE A 205 -7.25 6.80 15.47
CA ILE A 205 -7.92 5.58 15.90
C ILE A 205 -9.08 5.94 16.80
N ARG A 206 -10.24 5.34 16.54
CA ARG A 206 -11.46 5.53 17.32
C ARG A 206 -12.03 4.20 17.74
N ASP A 207 -12.37 4.06 19.01
CA ASP A 207 -13.07 2.87 19.51
C ASP A 207 -14.46 2.75 18.86
N THR A 208 -14.85 1.51 18.58
CA THR A 208 -16.16 1.14 18.02
C THR A 208 -16.86 0.08 18.84
N ASN A 209 -16.36 -0.24 20.04
CA ASN A 209 -17.01 -1.15 20.95
C ASN A 209 -18.41 -0.66 21.37
N ALA A 210 -19.29 -1.63 21.61
CA ALA A 210 -20.65 -1.38 22.08
C ALA A 210 -20.69 -1.12 23.60
N SER A 211 -19.65 -1.53 24.32
CA SER A 211 -19.57 -1.49 25.78
C SER A 211 -18.12 -1.24 26.23
N GLY A 212 -17.96 -0.63 27.40
CA GLY A 212 -16.67 -0.20 27.95
C GLY A 212 -16.35 1.29 27.69
N ALA A 213 -15.23 1.76 28.25
CA ALA A 213 -14.75 3.12 28.01
C ALA A 213 -14.32 3.30 26.55
N LYS A 214 -14.80 4.37 25.92
CA LYS A 214 -14.49 4.71 24.53
C LYS A 214 -13.27 5.62 24.48
N PHE A 215 -12.47 5.50 23.43
CA PHE A 215 -11.30 6.36 23.25
C PHE A 215 -11.14 6.84 21.81
N ALA A 216 -10.49 7.99 21.66
CA ALA A 216 -9.80 8.36 20.43
C ALA A 216 -8.33 8.58 20.72
N ARG A 217 -7.48 8.08 19.82
CA ARG A 217 -6.06 8.39 19.81
C ARG A 217 -5.69 8.97 18.46
N ARG A 218 -5.00 10.10 18.47
CA ARG A 218 -4.46 10.73 17.27
C ARG A 218 -2.94 10.79 17.37
N PHE A 219 -2.27 10.14 16.44
CA PHE A 219 -0.84 10.29 16.17
C PHE A 219 -0.69 11.36 15.10
N HIS A 220 -0.03 12.47 15.42
CA HIS A 220 -0.04 13.66 14.56
C HIS A 220 0.90 13.56 13.36
N ASN A 221 1.97 12.79 13.52
CA ASN A 221 2.97 12.58 12.47
C ASN A 221 3.49 11.14 12.56
N VAL A 222 3.16 10.33 11.57
CA VAL A 222 3.52 8.92 11.44
C VAL A 222 4.04 8.70 10.04
N ARG A 223 5.23 8.10 9.94
CA ARG A 223 5.78 7.60 8.70
C ARG A 223 5.39 6.15 8.52
N ALA A 224 4.42 5.89 7.64
CA ALA A 224 3.90 4.56 7.35
C ALA A 224 4.75 3.85 6.28
N THR A 225 5.09 2.59 6.53
CA THR A 225 5.81 1.70 5.62
C THR A 225 5.18 0.30 5.66
N PRO A 226 5.30 -0.51 4.60
CA PRO A 226 5.05 -1.93 4.71
C PRO A 226 6.02 -2.53 5.74
N ALA A 227 5.53 -3.46 6.56
CA ALA A 227 6.30 -4.05 7.66
C ALA A 227 6.87 -5.43 7.31
N ASN A 228 6.10 -6.22 6.57
CA ASN A 228 6.42 -7.61 6.22
C ASN A 228 6.16 -7.86 4.72
N GLU A 229 6.62 -9.01 4.25
CA GLU A 229 6.36 -9.48 2.89
C GLU A 229 4.86 -9.66 2.66
N GLU A 230 4.40 -9.22 1.49
CA GLU A 230 3.03 -9.45 1.05
C GLU A 230 2.96 -10.72 0.19
N ALA A 231 2.06 -11.63 0.55
CA ALA A 231 1.78 -12.82 -0.26
C ALA A 231 0.66 -12.53 -1.27
N PHE A 232 1.01 -12.43 -2.56
CA PHE A 232 0.04 -12.28 -3.66
C PHE A 232 -0.74 -13.57 -3.96
N ILE A 233 -0.24 -14.72 -3.51
CA ILE A 233 -0.90 -16.03 -3.64
C ILE A 233 -0.89 -16.68 -2.26
N SER A 234 -2.06 -16.89 -1.66
CA SER A 234 -2.22 -17.57 -0.38
C SER A 234 -3.42 -18.51 -0.38
N GLN A 235 -3.39 -19.53 0.48
CA GLN A 235 -4.54 -20.37 0.80
C GLN A 235 -5.44 -19.74 1.88
N ASP A 236 -5.00 -18.65 2.49
CA ASP A 236 -5.77 -17.93 3.49
C ASP A 236 -6.98 -17.23 2.87
N ALA A 237 -8.07 -17.16 3.63
CA ALA A 237 -9.35 -16.64 3.14
C ALA A 237 -9.33 -15.13 2.85
N LEU A 238 -8.34 -14.40 3.36
CA LEU A 238 -8.20 -12.95 3.20
C LEU A 238 -6.71 -12.62 3.02
N SER A 239 -6.40 -11.83 2.00
CA SER A 239 -5.08 -11.20 1.87
C SER A 239 -4.92 -10.17 2.98
N GLU A 240 -3.91 -10.36 3.82
CA GLU A 240 -3.56 -9.41 4.88
C GLU A 240 -2.24 -8.71 4.55
N VAL A 241 -2.18 -7.42 4.85
CA VAL A 241 -0.96 -6.61 4.68
C VAL A 241 -0.63 -5.97 6.01
N GLU A 242 0.61 -6.14 6.44
CA GLU A 242 1.11 -5.53 7.66
C GLU A 242 1.88 -4.25 7.34
N PHE A 243 1.59 -3.22 8.11
CA PHE A 243 2.23 -1.93 8.03
C PHE A 243 2.82 -1.55 9.39
N SER A 244 3.91 -0.81 9.33
CA SER A 244 4.57 -0.19 10.47
C SER A 244 4.58 1.31 10.30
N GLY A 245 4.47 2.02 11.40
CA GLY A 245 4.45 3.47 11.45
C GLY A 245 5.44 3.97 12.48
N LYS A 246 6.46 4.70 12.06
CA LYS A 246 7.32 5.44 13.01
C LYS A 246 6.62 6.73 13.41
N VAL A 247 6.27 6.89 14.68
CA VAL A 247 5.68 8.11 15.22
C VAL A 247 6.79 9.15 15.38
N LEU A 248 6.71 10.20 14.58
CA LEU A 248 7.65 11.30 14.56
C LEU A 248 7.11 12.46 15.42
N GLN A 249 8.01 13.31 15.90
CA GLN A 249 7.58 14.57 16.51
C GLN A 249 6.88 15.45 15.46
N ASP A 250 5.82 16.12 15.88
CA ASP A 250 5.20 17.21 15.14
C ASP A 250 5.73 18.56 15.69
N PRO A 251 6.58 19.27 14.93
CA PRO A 251 7.16 20.54 15.36
C PRO A 251 6.11 21.60 15.72
N ALA A 252 4.96 21.59 15.03
CA ALA A 252 3.90 22.56 15.28
C ALA A 252 3.18 22.30 16.62
N ARG A 253 3.23 21.05 17.12
CA ARG A 253 2.56 20.63 18.36
C ARG A 253 3.49 20.60 19.57
N LEU A 254 4.81 20.55 19.37
CA LEU A 254 5.81 20.61 20.45
C LEU A 254 5.63 21.85 21.33
N ALA A 255 5.31 23.00 20.74
CA ALA A 255 5.04 24.25 21.48
C ALA A 255 3.84 24.16 22.44
N THR A 256 2.95 23.18 22.24
CA THR A 256 1.73 22.98 23.06
C THR A 256 1.81 21.77 23.99
N GLY A 257 2.99 21.12 24.10
CA GLY A 257 3.19 19.92 24.92
C GLY A 257 2.57 18.63 24.36
N ASN A 258 2.01 18.64 23.14
CA ASN A 258 1.33 17.51 22.51
C ASN A 258 2.14 16.91 21.33
N GLY A 259 3.46 16.89 21.45
CA GLY A 259 4.37 16.69 20.31
C GLY A 259 4.27 15.36 19.57
N PHE A 260 3.69 14.31 20.17
CA PHE A 260 3.66 12.96 19.59
C PHE A 260 2.24 12.44 19.31
N PHE A 261 1.36 12.49 20.31
CA PHE A 261 -0.03 12.06 20.17
C PHE A 261 -0.95 12.82 21.11
N THR A 262 -2.25 12.76 20.82
CA THR A 262 -3.31 13.19 21.72
C THR A 262 -4.21 12.00 22.03
N TYR A 263 -4.51 11.80 23.31
CA TYR A 263 -5.46 10.80 23.79
C TYR A 263 -6.66 11.52 24.39
N VAL A 264 -7.85 11.10 23.99
CA VAL A 264 -9.10 11.60 24.55
C VAL A 264 -9.95 10.40 24.94
N GLU A 265 -10.24 10.28 26.23
CA GLU A 265 -11.30 9.40 26.71
C GLU A 265 -12.64 10.04 26.32
N MET A 266 -13.44 9.31 25.54
CA MET A 266 -14.74 9.80 25.13
C MET A 266 -15.74 9.52 26.25
N PRO A 267 -16.56 10.50 26.65
CA PRO A 267 -17.60 10.24 27.63
C PRO A 267 -18.49 9.09 27.12
N ALA A 268 -18.78 8.13 28.00
CA ALA A 268 -19.77 7.11 27.70
C ALA A 268 -21.08 7.84 27.37
N LEU A 269 -21.50 7.78 26.11
CA LEU A 269 -22.86 8.13 25.75
C LEU A 269 -23.75 7.17 26.53
N LEU A 270 -24.42 7.69 27.56
CA LEU A 270 -25.52 6.99 28.21
C LEU A 270 -26.51 6.64 27.09
N ALA A 271 -26.64 5.35 26.83
CA ALA A 271 -27.57 4.80 25.85
C ALA A 271 -29.02 5.10 26.24
#